data_AF-A0A371KNV5-F1
#
_entry.id   AF-A0A371KNV5-F1
#
_cell.length_a   1.000
_cell.length_b   1.000
_cell.length_c   1.000
_cell.angle_alpha   90.00
_cell.angle_beta   90.00
_cell.angle_gamma   90.00
#
_symmetry.space_group_name_H-M   'P 1'
#
loop_
_entity.id
_entity.type
_entity.pdbx_description
1 polymer ?
#
loop_
_entity_poly.entity_id
_entity_poly.type
_entity_poly.pdbx_seq_one_letter_code
_entity_poly.pdbx_strand_id
1 'polypeptide(L)'
;MAREIKFSDISTLLDEIDYPIGRTTASEELSDVRLILADGETNLGKLVSKTSRESFESAADIESELHNVLPREAVGEPYQSEGDA
;
A
#
# COMPACT_ATOMS: atom_id res chain seq x y z
N MET A 1 -14.20 -10.12 9.04
CA MET A 1 -14.52 -8.69 8.82
C MET A 1 -13.30 -8.09 8.18
N ALA A 2 -13.42 -7.46 7.02
CA ALA A 2 -12.27 -6.86 6.35
C ALA A 2 -11.83 -5.59 7.10
N ARG A 3 -10.52 -5.40 7.31
CA ARG A 3 -9.96 -4.20 7.96
C ARG A 3 -9.87 -3.10 6.90
N GLU A 4 -10.56 -1.99 7.12
CA GLU A 4 -10.53 -0.83 6.20
C GLU A 4 -9.48 0.17 6.68
N ILE A 5 -8.53 0.53 5.81
CA ILE A 5 -7.45 1.46 6.11
C ILE A 5 -7.25 2.46 4.97
N LYS A 6 -6.95 3.71 5.29
CA LYS A 6 -6.62 4.73 4.28
C LYS A 6 -5.20 4.52 3.78
N PHE A 7 -4.93 4.91 2.53
CA PHE A 7 -3.57 4.89 2.01
C PHE A 7 -2.58 5.67 2.88
N SER A 8 -2.98 6.81 3.44
CA SER A 8 -2.12 7.61 4.32
C SER A 8 -1.70 6.88 5.61
N ASP A 9 -2.46 5.88 6.05
CA ASP A 9 -2.18 5.11 7.27
C ASP A 9 -1.52 3.75 6.97
N ILE A 10 -1.31 3.41 5.69
CA ILE A 10 -0.84 2.08 5.27
C ILE A 10 0.53 1.74 5.83
N SER A 11 1.41 2.74 5.97
CA SER A 11 2.75 2.61 6.53
C SER A 11 2.71 1.99 7.93
N THR A 12 1.74 2.39 8.76
CA THR A 12 1.58 1.84 10.11
C THR A 12 1.21 0.35 10.07
N LEU A 13 0.34 -0.04 9.14
CA LEU A 13 -0.06 -1.44 8.97
C LEU A 13 1.08 -2.29 8.40
N LEU A 14 1.86 -1.74 7.47
CA LEU A 14 3.02 -2.42 6.91
C LEU A 14 4.15 -2.57 7.92
N ASP A 15 4.27 -1.68 8.90
CA ASP A 15 5.25 -1.78 9.99
C ASP A 15 4.94 -2.95 10.95
N GLU A 16 3.68 -3.42 11.00
CA GLU A 16 3.28 -4.59 11.80
C GLU A 16 3.71 -5.93 11.17
N ILE A 17 4.25 -5.93 9.94
CA ILE A 17 4.64 -7.13 9.19
C ILE A 17 6.09 -7.52 9.51
N ASP A 18 6.35 -8.82 9.65
CA ASP A 18 7.71 -9.35 9.83
C ASP A 18 8.43 -9.46 8.47
N TYR A 19 9.57 -8.77 8.34
CA TYR A 19 10.38 -8.75 7.12
C TYR A 19 11.66 -9.60 7.27
N PRO A 20 12.15 -10.23 6.19
CA PRO A 20 11.66 -10.16 4.82
C PRO A 20 10.43 -11.04 4.56
N ILE A 21 9.51 -10.57 3.71
CA ILE A 21 8.27 -11.28 3.35
C ILE A 21 8.18 -11.48 1.83
N GLY A 22 7.72 -12.66 1.40
CA GLY A 22 7.46 -12.94 -0.01
C GLY A 22 6.17 -12.29 -0.49
N ARG A 23 6.10 -11.92 -1.78
CA ARG A 23 4.91 -11.30 -2.39
C ARG A 23 3.65 -12.12 -2.17
N THR A 24 3.73 -13.43 -2.36
CA THR A 24 2.57 -14.33 -2.18
C THR A 24 2.06 -14.26 -0.74
N THR A 25 2.95 -14.46 0.25
CA THR A 25 2.60 -14.39 1.68
C THR A 25 2.05 -13.02 2.05
N ALA A 26 2.71 -11.93 1.65
CA ALA A 26 2.23 -10.57 1.89
C ALA A 26 0.84 -10.34 1.26
N SER A 27 0.61 -10.86 0.05
CA SER A 27 -0.69 -10.75 -0.60
C SER A 27 -1.79 -11.51 0.14
N GLU A 28 -1.49 -12.67 0.71
CA GLU A 28 -2.44 -13.47 1.49
C GLU A 28 -2.75 -12.79 2.83
N GLU A 29 -1.73 -12.37 3.58
CA GLU A 29 -1.88 -11.65 4.85
C GLU A 29 -2.69 -10.36 4.69
N LEU A 30 -2.49 -9.65 3.57
CA LEU A 30 -3.16 -8.39 3.27
C LEU A 30 -4.45 -8.55 2.46
N SER A 31 -4.87 -9.79 2.16
CA SER A 31 -6.11 -10.06 1.41
C SER A 31 -7.36 -9.69 2.21
N ASP A 32 -7.29 -9.65 3.53
CA ASP A 32 -8.39 -9.20 4.39
C ASP A 32 -8.42 -7.67 4.60
N VAL A 33 -7.46 -6.93 4.03
CA VAL A 33 -7.35 -5.48 4.18
C VAL A 33 -7.91 -4.77 2.94
N ARG A 34 -8.84 -3.83 3.18
CA ARG A 34 -9.37 -2.92 2.17
C ARG A 34 -8.71 -1.55 2.30
N LEU A 35 -8.10 -1.13 1.20
CA LEU A 35 -7.43 0.13 1.04
C LEU A 35 -8.42 1.17 0.52
N ILE A 36 -8.66 2.21 1.31
CA ILE A 36 -9.51 3.34 0.97
C ILE A 36 -8.65 4.39 0.25
N LEU A 37 -9.05 4.70 -0.98
CA LEU A 37 -8.41 5.62 -1.92
C LEU A 37 -9.32 6.83 -2.16
N ALA A 38 -8.79 7.86 -2.83
CA ALA A 38 -9.57 9.05 -3.17
C ALA A 38 -10.68 8.75 -4.19
N ASP A 39 -10.43 7.83 -5.12
CA ASP A 39 -11.34 7.45 -6.21
C ASP A 39 -12.25 6.25 -5.85
N GLY A 40 -12.08 5.65 -4.67
CA GLY A 40 -12.86 4.50 -4.24
C GLY A 40 -12.11 3.61 -3.26
N GLU A 41 -12.31 2.30 -3.36
CA GLU A 41 -11.66 1.34 -2.48
C GLU A 41 -11.18 0.11 -3.25
N THR A 42 -10.11 -0.51 -2.78
CA THR A 42 -9.54 -1.70 -3.41
C THR A 42 -8.97 -2.65 -2.37
N ASN A 43 -8.70 -3.88 -2.77
CA ASN A 43 -8.11 -4.89 -1.89
C ASN A 43 -6.59 -4.76 -1.88
N LEU A 44 -5.98 -4.66 -0.70
CA LEU A 44 -4.55 -4.45 -0.56
C LEU A 44 -3.74 -5.67 -1.02
N GLY A 45 -4.11 -6.86 -0.59
CA GLY A 45 -3.48 -8.11 -1.04
C GLY A 45 -3.47 -8.27 -2.56
N LYS A 46 -4.57 -7.86 -3.23
CA LYS A 46 -4.66 -7.84 -4.69
C LYS A 46 -3.72 -6.83 -5.36
N LEU A 47 -3.42 -5.71 -4.70
CA LEU A 47 -2.42 -4.76 -5.22
C LEU A 47 -1.02 -5.32 -5.05
N VAL A 48 -0.73 -5.90 -3.89
CA VAL A 48 0.56 -6.54 -3.60
C VAL A 48 0.83 -7.68 -4.57
N SER A 49 -0.16 -8.49 -4.95
CA SER A 49 0.05 -9.55 -5.94
C SER A 49 0.32 -9.04 -7.36
N LYS A 50 -0.01 -7.78 -7.65
CA LYS A 50 0.28 -7.11 -8.94
C LYS A 50 1.65 -6.43 -8.98
N THR A 51 2.37 -6.37 -7.87
CA THR A 51 3.71 -5.75 -7.83
C THR A 51 4.70 -6.58 -8.61
N SER A 52 5.78 -5.92 -9.07
CA SER A 52 6.81 -6.58 -9.87
C SER A 52 7.81 -7.32 -8.99
N ARG A 53 8.02 -6.87 -7.75
CA ARG A 53 8.89 -7.56 -6.78
C ARG A 53 8.34 -8.91 -6.32
N GLU A 54 9.24 -9.87 -6.16
CA GLU A 54 8.91 -11.21 -5.64
C GLU A 54 8.97 -11.29 -4.10
N SER A 55 9.71 -10.39 -3.46
CA SER A 55 9.82 -10.28 -2.00
C SER A 55 10.12 -8.84 -1.61
N PHE A 56 9.84 -8.52 -0.35
CA PHE A 56 9.98 -7.19 0.21
C PHE A 56 10.88 -7.25 1.44
N GLU A 57 11.84 -6.33 1.51
CA GLU A 57 12.78 -6.25 2.62
C GLU A 57 12.30 -5.32 3.76
N SER A 58 11.17 -4.61 3.56
CA SER A 58 10.90 -3.22 3.95
C SER A 58 9.40 -2.91 3.82
N ALA A 59 8.75 -2.24 4.78
CA ALA A 59 7.44 -1.61 4.60
C ALA A 59 7.46 -0.59 3.45
N ALA A 60 8.51 0.23 3.40
CA ALA A 60 8.75 1.20 2.31
C ALA A 60 8.84 0.51 0.93
N ASP A 61 9.29 -0.74 0.91
CA ASP A 61 9.48 -1.54 -0.29
C ASP A 61 8.11 -1.90 -0.92
N ILE A 62 7.16 -2.30 -0.07
CA ILE A 62 5.76 -2.53 -0.45
C ILE A 62 5.11 -1.21 -0.85
N GLU A 63 5.24 -0.16 -0.05
CA GLU A 63 4.63 1.14 -0.31
C GLU A 63 5.07 1.72 -1.67
N SER A 64 6.37 1.67 -1.97
CA SER A 64 6.91 2.10 -3.25
C SER A 64 6.33 1.30 -4.42
N GLU A 65 6.15 -0.01 -4.28
CA GLU A 65 5.53 -0.83 -5.32
C GLU A 65 4.03 -0.54 -5.47
N LEU A 66 3.33 -0.24 -4.38
CA LEU A 66 1.93 0.18 -4.44
C LEU A 66 1.76 1.51 -5.18
N HIS A 67 2.67 2.47 -4.99
CA HIS A 67 2.72 3.70 -5.79
C HIS A 67 2.96 3.46 -7.29
N ASN A 68 3.68 2.38 -7.65
CA ASN A 68 3.86 1.99 -9.05
C ASN A 68 2.61 1.33 -9.65
N VAL A 69 1.85 0.57 -8.84
CA VAL A 69 0.63 -0.13 -9.28
C VAL A 69 -0.59 0.81 -9.28
N LEU A 70 -0.66 1.74 -8.34
CA LEU A 70 -1.77 2.68 -8.20
C LEU A 70 -1.59 3.89 -9.12
N PRO A 71 -2.66 4.34 -9.79
CA PRO A 71 -2.62 5.61 -10.49
C PRO A 71 -2.42 6.74 -9.48
N ARG A 72 -1.59 7.72 -9.86
CA ARG A 72 -1.21 8.89 -9.05
C ARG A 72 -2.43 9.62 -8.45
N GLU A 73 -3.51 9.69 -9.23
CA GLU A 73 -4.78 10.33 -8.87
C GLU A 73 -5.51 9.59 -7.73
N ALA A 74 -5.35 8.27 -7.62
CA ALA A 74 -6.05 7.47 -6.61
C ALA A 74 -5.46 7.60 -5.21
N VAL A 75 -4.19 8.01 -5.11
CA VAL A 75 -3.47 8.16 -3.84
C VAL A 75 -3.83 9.48 -3.13
N GLY A 76 -4.52 10.38 -3.83
CA GLY A 76 -4.68 11.78 -3.42
C GLY A 76 -3.40 12.55 -3.70
N GLU A 77 -3.52 13.76 -4.23
CA GLU A 77 -2.36 14.55 -4.62
C GLU A 77 -1.37 14.65 -3.45
N PRO A 78 -0.06 14.39 -3.65
CA PRO A 78 0.92 14.80 -2.67
C PRO A 78 0.77 16.30 -2.55
N TYR A 79 0.47 16.80 -1.35
CA TYR A 79 0.56 18.23 -1.05
C TYR A 79 2.00 18.67 -1.34
N GLN A 80 2.32 19.01 -2.58
CA GLN A 80 3.45 19.83 -2.94
C GLN A 80 2.95 21.25 -3.04
N SER A 81 2.90 21.92 -1.89
CA SER A 81 3.56 23.20 -1.71
C SER A 81 3.36 23.63 -0.25
N GLU A 82 4.33 23.29 0.59
CA GLU A 82 4.85 24.30 1.51
C GLU A 82 5.47 25.40 0.62
N GLY A 83 4.61 26.29 0.13
CA GLY A 83 5.00 27.52 -0.52
C GLY A 83 5.19 28.56 0.56
N ASP A 84 6.39 28.59 1.13
CA ASP A 84 6.90 29.71 1.93
C ASP A 84 6.82 30.99 1.08
N ALA A 85 6.03 31.99 1.52
CA ALA A 85 6.15 33.40 1.12
C ALA A 85 5.42 34.32 2.11
#